data_AF-A0A2G9TE85-F1
#
_entry.id   AF-A0A2G9TE85-F1
#
_cell.length_a   1.000
_cell.length_b   1.000
_cell.length_c   1.000
_cell.angle_alpha   90.00
_cell.angle_beta   90.00
_cell.angle_gamma   90.00
#
_symmetry.space_group_name_H-M   'P 1'
#
loop_
_entity.id
_entity.type
_entity.pdbx_description
1 polymer ?
#
loop_
_entity_poly.entity_id
_entity_poly.type
_entity_poly.pdbx_seq_one_letter_code
_entity_poly.pdbx_strand_id
1 'polypeptide(L)'
;ATEAWRLDTRRFINYRSFRPILRLLPLWHAYASQHWAVWALANLTTTDGAKYCAYVTDEGGIPLLQELVTDPRTTEPVRRLAKMVLDNIESW
;
A
#
# COMPACT_ATOMS: atom_id res chain seq x y z
N ALA A 1 4.75 13.24 -27.56
CA ALA A 1 3.30 13.03 -27.60
C ALA A 1 2.73 12.93 -26.18
N THR A 2 2.63 14.06 -25.50
CA THR A 2 1.98 14.19 -24.17
C THR A 2 0.90 15.27 -24.17
N GLU A 3 0.65 15.90 -25.32
CA GLU A 3 -0.28 17.02 -25.50
C GLU A 3 -1.76 16.62 -25.47
N ALA A 4 -2.07 15.32 -25.48
CA ALA A 4 -3.45 14.80 -25.46
C ALA A 4 -4.00 14.50 -24.05
N TRP A 5 -3.26 14.83 -22.99
CA TRP A 5 -3.61 14.38 -21.64
C TRP A 5 -4.48 15.42 -20.94
N ARG A 6 -5.80 15.21 -21.01
CA ARG A 6 -6.81 16.01 -20.31
C ARG A 6 -6.62 15.97 -18.79
N LEU A 7 -6.29 17.12 -18.21
CA LEU A 7 -6.00 17.30 -16.78
C LEU A 7 -7.21 17.00 -15.87
N ASP A 8 -8.43 17.05 -16.43
CA ASP A 8 -9.70 16.79 -15.76
C ASP A 8 -10.12 15.30 -15.80
N THR A 9 -9.29 14.42 -16.35
CA THR A 9 -9.58 12.99 -16.38
C THR A 9 -9.53 12.42 -14.97
N ARG A 10 -10.67 11.93 -14.47
CA ARG A 10 -10.76 11.14 -13.23
C ARG A 10 -9.74 10.01 -13.34
N ARG A 11 -8.65 10.09 -12.58
CA ARG A 11 -7.51 9.18 -12.70
C ARG A 11 -7.89 7.82 -12.12
N PHE A 12 -8.47 6.95 -12.92
CA PHE A 12 -8.52 5.52 -12.63
C PHE A 12 -7.10 4.98 -12.79
N ILE A 13 -6.28 5.07 -11.74
CA ILE A 13 -5.01 4.36 -11.70
C ILE A 13 -5.35 2.87 -11.66
N ASN A 14 -5.30 2.21 -12.82
CA ASN A 14 -5.59 0.78 -12.90
C ASN A 14 -4.35 0.01 -12.49
N TYR A 15 -4.28 -0.32 -11.21
CA TYR A 15 -3.25 -1.20 -10.70
C TYR A 15 -3.41 -2.59 -11.33
N ARG A 16 -2.33 -3.07 -11.94
CA ARG A 16 -2.19 -4.44 -12.46
C ARG A 16 -1.36 -5.34 -11.54
N SER A 17 -0.62 -4.73 -10.62
CA SER A 17 0.19 -5.40 -9.60
C SER A 17 0.55 -4.39 -8.51
N PHE A 18 0.64 -4.87 -7.28
CA PHE A 18 1.16 -4.15 -6.11
C PHE A 18 2.62 -4.47 -5.80
N ARG A 19 3.26 -5.43 -6.47
CA ARG A 19 4.69 -5.77 -6.30
C ARG A 19 5.61 -4.54 -6.27
N PRO A 20 5.46 -3.52 -7.14
CA PRO A 20 6.29 -2.32 -7.06
C PRO A 20 6.10 -1.53 -5.76
N ILE A 21 4.87 -1.46 -5.24
CA ILE A 21 4.54 -0.80 -3.96
C ILE A 21 5.05 -1.65 -2.80
N LEU A 22 4.80 -2.96 -2.82
CA LEU A 22 5.21 -3.91 -1.78
C LEU A 22 6.73 -3.91 -1.56
N ARG A 23 7.53 -3.75 -2.61
CA ARG A 23 9.01 -3.66 -2.54
C ARG A 23 9.51 -2.46 -1.72
N LEU A 24 8.67 -1.45 -1.46
CA LEU A 24 9.04 -0.27 -0.68
C LEU A 24 8.84 -0.47 0.82
N LEU A 25 8.07 -1.47 1.25
CA LEU A 25 7.78 -1.74 2.66
C LEU A 25 9.06 -1.99 3.49
N PRO A 26 10.03 -2.82 3.05
CA PRO A 26 11.24 -3.08 3.86
C PRO A 26 12.33 -2.00 3.73
N LEU A 27 12.04 -0.81 3.18
CA LEU A 27 13.04 0.24 2.98
C LEU A 27 13.11 1.24 4.15
N TRP A 28 13.58 0.79 5.32
CA TRP A 28 13.70 1.66 6.51
C TRP A 28 14.60 2.88 6.31
N HIS A 29 15.60 2.80 5.43
CA HIS A 29 16.48 3.93 5.12
C HIS A 29 15.79 5.01 4.25
N ALA A 30 14.64 4.70 3.65
CA ALA A 30 13.90 5.58 2.75
C ALA A 30 12.49 5.86 3.31
N TYR A 31 12.44 6.48 4.49
CA TYR A 31 11.20 6.73 5.24
C TYR A 31 10.07 7.31 4.38
N ALA A 32 10.34 8.34 3.57
CA ALA A 32 9.31 8.97 2.75
C ALA A 32 8.66 7.99 1.75
N SER A 33 9.47 7.14 1.12
CA SER A 33 9.01 6.12 0.17
C SER A 33 8.25 5.00 0.87
N GLN A 34 8.76 4.53 2.01
CA GLN A 34 8.09 3.51 2.83
C GLN A 34 6.74 4.01 3.33
N HIS A 35 6.70 5.20 3.92
CA HIS A 35 5.48 5.81 4.44
C HIS A 35 4.45 6.04 3.33
N TRP A 36 4.87 6.54 2.17
CA TRP A 36 3.99 6.68 1.01
C TRP A 36 3.42 5.33 0.56
N ALA A 37 4.24 4.28 0.50
CA ALA A 37 3.79 2.96 0.04
C ALA A 37 2.72 2.38 0.96
N VAL A 38 2.94 2.42 2.28
CA VAL A 38 1.97 1.88 3.25
C VAL A 38 0.70 2.75 3.28
N TRP A 39 0.85 4.08 3.19
CA TRP A 39 -0.30 4.98 3.04
C TRP A 39 -1.12 4.65 1.78
N ALA A 40 -0.46 4.42 0.64
CA ALA A 40 -1.15 4.08 -0.60
C ALA A 40 -1.93 2.76 -0.46
N LEU A 41 -1.33 1.73 0.14
CA LEU A 41 -2.00 0.46 0.40
C LEU A 41 -3.22 0.66 1.31
N ALA A 42 -3.09 1.41 2.41
CA ALA A 42 -4.19 1.68 3.34
C ALA A 42 -5.37 2.39 2.66
N ASN A 43 -5.09 3.39 1.82
CA ASN A 43 -6.15 4.09 1.08
C ASN A 43 -6.82 3.17 0.04
N LEU A 44 -6.04 2.37 -0.68
CA LEU A 44 -6.57 1.47 -1.70
C LEU A 44 -7.45 0.40 -1.07
N THR A 45 -6.97 -0.31 -0.05
CA THR A 45 -7.74 -1.35 0.64
C THR A 45 -8.99 -0.81 1.33
N THR A 46 -8.97 0.45 1.79
CA THR A 46 -10.17 1.12 2.33
C THR A 46 -11.18 1.51 1.26
N THR A 47 -10.70 1.89 0.05
CA THR A 47 -11.58 2.37 -1.03
C THR A 47 -12.30 1.22 -1.74
N ASP A 48 -11.61 0.10 -1.97
CA ASP A 48 -12.14 -1.08 -2.64
C ASP A 48 -11.41 -2.32 -2.10
N GLY A 49 -11.87 -2.80 -0.93
CA GLY A 49 -11.32 -3.96 -0.25
C GLY A 49 -11.35 -5.21 -1.13
N ALA A 50 -12.52 -5.50 -1.73
CA ALA A 50 -12.75 -6.62 -2.67
C ALA A 50 -11.66 -6.75 -3.75
N LYS A 51 -11.19 -5.64 -4.30
CA LYS A 51 -10.14 -5.68 -5.31
C LYS A 51 -8.75 -5.64 -4.70
N TYR A 52 -8.50 -4.69 -3.81
CA TYR A 52 -7.13 -4.34 -3.43
C TYR A 52 -6.58 -5.16 -2.28
N CYS A 53 -7.41 -5.65 -1.36
CA CYS A 53 -6.97 -6.63 -0.37
C CYS A 53 -6.55 -7.94 -1.05
N ALA A 54 -7.26 -8.38 -2.10
CA ALA A 54 -6.87 -9.55 -2.91
C ALA A 54 -5.45 -9.39 -3.45
N TYR A 55 -5.15 -8.24 -4.07
CA TYR A 55 -3.83 -7.97 -4.63
C TYR A 55 -2.73 -7.94 -3.58
N VAL A 56 -2.99 -7.37 -2.40
CA VAL A 56 -2.01 -7.38 -1.30
C VAL A 56 -1.74 -8.82 -0.84
N THR A 57 -2.78 -9.63 -0.66
CA THR A 57 -2.68 -11.00 -0.18
C THR A 57 -1.97 -11.91 -1.20
N ASP A 58 -2.45 -11.92 -2.44
CA ASP A 58 -1.96 -12.80 -3.51
C ASP A 58 -0.50 -12.51 -3.90
N GLU A 59 -0.04 -11.27 -3.70
CA GLU A 59 1.32 -10.86 -4.01
C GLU A 59 2.28 -10.88 -2.80
N GLY A 60 1.85 -11.48 -1.68
CA GLY A 60 2.71 -11.72 -0.51
C GLY A 60 2.93 -10.47 0.35
N GLY A 61 1.97 -9.56 0.40
CA GLY A 61 2.05 -8.35 1.21
C GLY A 61 1.84 -8.57 2.71
N ILE A 62 1.11 -9.62 3.12
CA ILE A 62 0.79 -9.88 4.54
C ILE A 62 2.07 -10.01 5.39
N PRO A 63 3.06 -10.85 5.05
CA PRO A 63 4.28 -10.97 5.86
C PRO A 63 5.05 -9.64 5.98
N LEU A 64 5.09 -8.85 4.90
CA LEU A 64 5.77 -7.54 4.90
C LEU A 64 5.07 -6.54 5.84
N LEU A 65 3.74 -6.55 5.86
CA LEU A 65 2.95 -5.70 6.75
C LEU A 65 3.09 -6.14 8.21
N GLN A 66 3.11 -7.45 8.49
CA GLN A 66 3.34 -7.99 9.82
C GLN A 66 4.75 -7.63 10.35
N GLU A 67 5.76 -7.67 9.48
CA GLU A 67 7.11 -7.21 9.81
C GLU A 67 7.11 -5.71 10.18
N LEU A 68 6.44 -4.87 9.40
CA LEU A 68 6.31 -3.44 9.75
C LEU A 68 5.62 -3.23 11.11
N VAL A 69 4.61 -4.04 11.43
CA VAL A 69 3.88 -3.94 12.69
C VAL A 69 4.70 -4.37 13.90
N THR A 70 5.72 -5.21 13.73
CA THR A 70 6.51 -5.79 14.82
C THR A 70 7.90 -5.18 14.94
N ASP A 71 8.52 -4.76 13.84
CA ASP A 71 9.89 -4.27 13.81
C ASP A 71 10.05 -2.95 14.61
N PRO A 72 11.04 -2.83 15.50
CA PRO A 72 11.25 -1.64 16.33
C PRO A 72 11.71 -0.40 15.54
N ARG A 73 12.26 -0.57 14.34
CA ARG A 73 12.68 0.52 13.45
C ARG A 73 11.49 1.22 12.79
N THR A 74 10.33 0.56 12.74
CA THR A 74 9.13 1.12 12.11
C THR A 74 8.55 2.24 12.96
N THR A 75 8.43 3.42 12.35
CA THR A 75 7.84 4.59 13.00
C THR A 75 6.35 4.37 13.26
N GLU A 76 5.84 5.03 14.29
CA GLU A 76 4.45 4.86 14.71
C GLU A 76 3.41 5.19 13.59
N PRO A 77 3.57 6.24 12.76
CA PRO A 77 2.68 6.47 11.62
C PRO A 77 2.62 5.31 10.63
N VAL A 78 3.78 4.74 10.27
CA VAL A 78 3.87 3.59 9.35
C VAL A 78 3.22 2.36 9.99
N ARG A 79 3.48 2.13 11.28
CA ARG A 79 2.90 1.02 12.06
C ARG A 79 1.38 1.06 12.07
N ARG A 80 0.78 2.24 12.31
CA ARG A 80 -0.67 2.40 12.30
C ARG A 80 -1.29 2.13 10.93
N LEU A 81 -0.66 2.63 9.85
CA LEU A 81 -1.15 2.37 8.50
C LEU A 81 -1.01 0.89 8.13
N ALA A 82 0.08 0.23 8.53
CA ALA A 82 0.26 -1.20 8.29
C ALA A 82 -0.80 -2.05 9.02
N LYS A 83 -1.13 -1.70 10.28
CA LYS A 83 -2.25 -2.32 11.02
C LYS A 83 -3.58 -2.13 10.28
N MET A 84 -3.89 -0.92 9.85
CA MET A 84 -5.12 -0.65 9.08
C MET A 84 -5.24 -1.50 7.81
N VAL A 85 -4.13 -1.71 7.08
CA VAL A 85 -4.15 -2.60 5.90
C VAL A 85 -4.45 -4.04 6.31
N LEU A 86 -3.85 -4.53 7.39
CA LEU A 86 -4.12 -5.88 7.90
C LEU A 86 -5.57 -6.02 8.37
N ASP A 87 -6.09 -5.05 9.11
CA ASP A 87 -7.49 -5.03 9.57
C ASP A 87 -8.47 -5.04 8.38
N ASN A 88 -8.16 -4.28 7.33
CA ASN A 88 -8.93 -4.31 6.07
C ASN A 88 -8.86 -5.70 5.40
N ILE A 89 -7.71 -6.40 5.45
CA ILE A 89 -7.54 -7.75 4.90
C ILE A 89 -8.26 -8.82 5.74
N GLU A 90 -8.51 -8.57 7.02
CA GLU A 90 -9.29 -9.48 7.87
C GLU A 90 -10.81 -9.30 7.71
N SER A 91 -11.27 -8.14 7.21
CA SER A 91 -12.67 -7.72 7.22
C SER A 91 -13.34 -7.48 5.86
N TRP A 92 -12.62 -7.69 4.76
CA TRP A 92 -13.08 -7.44 3.38
C TRP A 92 -13.86 -8.59 2.74
#